data_AF-E2A3K7-F1
#
_entry.id   AF-E2A3K7-F1
#
_cell.length_a   1.000
_cell.length_b   1.000
_cell.length_c   1.000
_cell.angle_alpha   90.00
_cell.angle_beta   90.00
_cell.angle_gamma   90.00
#
_symmetry.space_group_name_H-M   'P 1'
#
loop_
_entity.id
_entity.type
_entity.pdbx_description
1 polymer ?
#
loop_
_entity_poly.entity_id
_entity_poly.type
_entity_poly.pdbx_seq_one_letter_code
_entity_poly.pdbx_strand_id
1 'polypeptide(L)' 'QPKKKRKSRTAFTNQQIFELEKRFLYQKYLSPADRDEIAAQLGLSNAQVITWFQNRRAKLKR' A
#
# COMPACT_ATOMS: atom_id res chain seq x y z
N GLN A 1 -1.60 -31.10 1.77
CA GLN A 1 -1.98 -29.69 1.57
C GLN A 1 -0.95 -28.80 2.28
N PRO A 2 0.05 -28.22 1.60
CA PRO A 2 1.01 -27.36 2.28
C PRO A 2 0.31 -26.06 2.69
N LYS A 3 0.19 -25.84 4.01
CA LYS A 3 -0.34 -24.60 4.61
C LYS A 3 0.50 -23.43 4.08
N LYS A 4 -0.08 -22.57 3.23
CA LYS A 4 0.56 -21.34 2.73
C LYS A 4 1.12 -20.57 3.93
N LYS A 5 2.45 -20.56 4.08
CA LYS A 5 3.15 -19.77 5.12
C LYS A 5 2.64 -18.33 5.00
N ARG A 6 1.99 -17.82 6.04
CA ARG A 6 1.56 -16.42 6.10
C ARG A 6 2.82 -15.59 5.90
N LYS A 7 2.88 -14.79 4.82
CA LYS A 7 4.00 -13.86 4.59
C LYS A 7 4.20 -13.06 5.88
N SER A 8 5.44 -13.01 6.36
CA SER A 8 5.82 -12.19 7.51
C SER A 8 5.26 -10.78 7.29
N ARG A 9 4.66 -10.21 8.34
CA ARG A 9 4.17 -8.83 8.29
C ARG A 9 5.34 -7.91 7.98
N THR A 10 5.41 -7.44 6.74
CA THR A 10 6.38 -6.41 6.37
C THR A 10 5.94 -5.11 7.01
N ALA A 11 6.78 -4.54 7.88
CA ALA A 11 6.59 -3.18 8.35
C ALA A 11 7.03 -2.21 7.25
N PHE A 12 6.21 -1.22 6.94
CA PHE A 12 6.61 -0.11 6.08
C PHE A 12 7.53 0.83 6.86
N THR A 13 8.52 1.43 6.18
CA THR A 13 9.34 2.47 6.80
C THR A 13 8.53 3.76 7.00
N ASN A 14 8.98 4.64 7.89
CA ASN A 14 8.31 5.93 8.11
C ASN A 14 8.22 6.75 6.82
N GLN A 15 9.26 6.72 5.98
CA GLN A 15 9.27 7.38 4.67
C GLN A 15 8.24 6.78 3.71
N GLN A 16 8.12 5.45 3.65
CA GLN A 16 7.10 4.79 2.84
C GLN A 16 5.69 5.16 3.30
N ILE A 17 5.44 5.19 4.61
CA ILE A 17 4.14 5.58 5.18
C ILE A 17 3.83 7.04 4.81
N PHE A 18 4.79 7.94 4.99
CA PHE A 18 4.62 9.35 4.67
C PHE A 18 4.20 9.58 3.21
N GLU A 19 4.90 8.98 2.25
CA GLU A 19 4.57 9.12 0.83
C GLU A 19 3.22 8.47 0.48
N LEU A 20 2.90 7.32 1.06
CA LEU A 20 1.59 6.66 0.89
C LEU A 20 0.45 7.54 1.43
N GLU A 21 0.63 8.15 2.61
CA GLU A 21 -0.35 9.08 3.18
C GLU A 21 -0.48 10.35 2.36
N LYS A 22 0.64 10.93 1.93
CA LYS A 22 0.66 12.11 1.05
C LYS A 22 -0.14 11.83 -0.22
N ARG A 23 0.14 10.74 -0.96
CA ARG A 23 -0.64 10.41 -2.17
C ARG A 23 -2.11 10.13 -1.84
N PHE A 24 -2.40 9.47 -0.71
CA PHE A 24 -3.78 9.22 -0.28
C PHE A 24 -4.56 10.51 0.00
N LEU A 25 -3.93 11.60 0.44
CA LEU A 25 -4.60 12.88 0.60
C LEU A 25 -5.13 13.42 -0.72
N TYR A 26 -4.32 13.33 -1.79
CA TYR A 26 -4.72 13.76 -3.14
C TYR A 26 -5.68 12.78 -3.82
N GLN A 27 -5.49 11.47 -3.65
CA GLN A 27 -6.22 10.45 -4.39
C GLN A 27 -6.52 9.23 -3.53
N LYS A 28 -7.81 8.97 -3.25
CA LYS A 28 -8.25 7.85 -2.38
C LYS A 28 -8.24 6.49 -3.09
N TYR A 29 -8.20 6.48 -4.43
CA TYR A 29 -8.24 5.29 -5.28
C TYR A 29 -7.18 5.37 -6.37
N LEU A 30 -6.25 4.44 -6.39
CA LEU A 30 -5.17 4.42 -7.39
C LEU A 30 -5.64 3.86 -8.73
N SER A 31 -5.23 4.51 -9.83
CA SER A 31 -5.24 3.89 -11.15
C SER A 31 -4.14 2.80 -11.25
N PRO A 32 -4.16 1.93 -12.27
CA PRO A 32 -3.06 1.00 -12.50
C PRO A 32 -1.71 1.71 -12.67
N ALA A 33 -1.66 2.79 -13.44
CA ALA A 33 -0.44 3.56 -13.67
C ALA A 33 0.12 4.20 -12.39
N ASP A 34 -0.74 4.84 -11.58
CA ASP A 34 -0.31 5.44 -10.30
C ASP A 34 0.25 4.40 -9.34
N ARG A 35 -0.33 3.19 -9.36
CA ARG A 35 0.10 2.09 -8.52
C ARG A 35 1.50 1.63 -8.90
N ASP A 36 1.76 1.46 -10.18
CA ASP A 36 3.07 1.04 -10.69
C ASP A 36 4.13 2.10 -10.35
N GLU A 37 3.80 3.39 -10.51
CA GLU A 37 4.67 4.51 -10.13
C GLU A 37 5.03 4.48 -8.63
N ILE A 38 4.04 4.39 -7.74
CA ILE A 38 4.25 4.39 -6.29
C ILE A 38 5.00 3.14 -5.84
N ALA A 39 4.67 1.98 -6.42
CA ALA A 39 5.34 0.72 -6.14
C ALA A 39 6.83 0.81 -6.48
N ALA A 40 7.17 1.30 -7.68
CA ALA A 40 8.55 1.51 -8.09
C ALA A 40 9.27 2.53 -7.20
N GLN A 41 8.64 3.68 -6.91
CA GLN A 41 9.23 4.75 -6.11
C GLN A 41 9.54 4.31 -4.67
N LEU A 42 8.67 3.49 -4.07
CA LEU A 42 8.80 3.07 -2.67
C LEU A 42 9.49 1.72 -2.49
N GLY A 43 9.88 1.05 -3.58
CA GLY A 43 10.42 -0.30 -3.55
C GLY A 43 9.42 -1.32 -3.00
N LEU A 44 8.13 -1.11 -3.27
CA LEU A 44 7.03 -1.95 -2.80
C LEU A 44 6.45 -2.76 -3.97
N SER A 45 5.77 -3.85 -3.67
CA SER A 45 4.94 -4.54 -4.66
C SER A 45 3.59 -3.85 -4.85
N ASN A 46 3.05 -3.95 -6.06
CA ASN A 46 1.68 -3.51 -6.38
C ASN A 46 0.64 -4.02 -5.39
N ALA A 47 0.77 -5.28 -4.93
CA ALA A 47 -0.13 -5.86 -3.95
C ALA A 47 -0.05 -5.17 -2.57
N GLN A 48 1.15 -4.76 -2.13
CA GLN A 48 1.33 -4.03 -0.88
C GLN A 48 0.70 -2.64 -0.96
N VAL A 49 0.90 -1.93 -2.07
CA VAL A 49 0.30 -0.61 -2.31
C VAL A 49 -1.23 -0.70 -2.32
N ILE A 50 -1.81 -1.67 -3.05
CA ILE A 50 -3.27 -1.90 -3.06
C ILE A 50 -3.79 -2.18 -1.64
N THR A 51 -3.15 -3.10 -0.92
CA THR A 51 -3.57 -3.51 0.42
C THR A 51 -3.51 -2.34 1.39
N TRP A 52 -2.46 -1.51 1.31
CA TRP A 52 -2.32 -0.32 2.14
C TRP A 52 -3.46 0.68 1.86
N PHE A 53 -3.75 0.97 0.58
CA PHE A 53 -4.83 1.88 0.20
C PHE A 53 -6.22 1.36 0.62
N GLN A 54 -6.46 0.06 0.51
CA GLN A 54 -7.68 -0.58 1.00
C GLN A 54 -7.82 -0.42 2.53
N ASN A 55 -6.78 -0.73 3.29
CA ASN A 55 -6.76 -0.59 4.75
C ASN A 55 -6.91 0.88 5.17
N ARG A 56 -6.28 1.80 4.46
CA ARG A 56 -6.35 3.24 4.75
C ARG A 56 -7.77 3.79 4.54
N ARG A 57 -8.48 3.34 3.50
CA ARG A 57 -9.90 3.66 3.30
C ARG A 57 -10.79 3.04 4.38
N ALA A 58 -10.54 1.79 4.77
CA ALA A 58 -11.29 1.16 5.86
C ALA A 58 -11.11 1.92 7.18
N LYS A 59 -9.90 2.43 7.47
CA LYS A 59 -9.62 3.30 8.62
C LYS A 59 -10.32 4.66 8.53
N LEU A 60 -10.48 5.24 7.33
CA LEU A 60 -11.19 6.51 7.14
C LEU A 60 -12.71 6.38 7.35
N LYS A 61 -13.29 5.21 7.08
CA LYS A 61 -14.71 4.91 7.29
C LYS A 61 -15.05 4.52 8.73
N ARG A 62 -14.04 4.39 9.59
CA ARG A 62 -14.19 4.07 11.01
C ARG A 62 -14.15 5.34 11.85
#